data_AF-A0A1C0A5A4-F1
#
_entry.id   AF-A0A1C0A5A4-F1
#
_cell.length_a   1.000
_cell.length_b   1.000
_cell.length_c   1.000
_cell.angle_alpha   90.00
_cell.angle_beta   90.00
_cell.angle_gamma   90.00
#
_symmetry.space_group_name_H-M   'P 1'
#
loop_
_entity.id
_entity.type
_entity.pdbx_description
1 polymer ?
#
loop_
_entity_poly.entity_id
_entity_poly.type
_entity_poly.pdbx_seq_one_letter_code
_entity_poly.pdbx_strand_id
1 'polypeptide(L)'
;MNNQRNKRIHLLITAVVIFLVPIIAGYLMSVFSKHNVEDVRAKIEDYLYNKYGEEFVVDRIGTRTSSGQKYYEARIYPKSIIGTNKAGDSYYYASASTDKLSFGRLGGVGDSYSYVNRNMDMEEYLLPEVKKTFGERVLLKVDVKHEVTTDGSWWAGYKSASLEQMDNKIKNDPEHNRMLLELYIYIFDRIDNKTEKEERRQEIFEYVQYLKKEGLFKYLELGVIFIDERVLAPSYREFDREIFLSDKVAEVVEGERVYLPPIELRRRMSKELQKEIDKMSEEQILNSMYRIRKGGLKDLNKYNMQYIALVYSLGMLEERYSSSITEEDKKNHYDSLKNIILEKPYNYIYIN
;
A
#
# COMPACT_ATOMS: atom_id res chain seq x y z
N MET A 1 -61.98 -24.20 -50.92
CA MET A 1 -60.75 -23.39 -51.14
C MET A 1 -60.05 -22.91 -49.86
N ASN A 2 -60.70 -22.77 -48.70
CA ASN A 2 -60.05 -22.26 -47.47
C ASN A 2 -59.00 -23.20 -46.84
N ASN A 3 -59.16 -24.52 -46.96
CA ASN A 3 -58.34 -25.47 -46.20
C ASN A 3 -56.90 -25.61 -46.74
N GLN A 4 -56.69 -25.48 -48.06
CA GLN A 4 -55.36 -25.51 -48.66
C GLN A 4 -54.57 -24.22 -48.42
N ARG A 5 -55.26 -23.07 -48.38
CA ARG A 5 -54.63 -21.77 -48.11
C ARG A 5 -54.13 -21.70 -46.66
N ASN A 6 -54.92 -22.21 -45.71
CA ASN A 6 -54.53 -22.31 -44.30
C ASN A 6 -53.36 -23.30 -44.09
N LYS A 7 -53.35 -24.43 -44.81
CA LYS A 7 -52.19 -25.35 -44.77
C LYS A 7 -50.91 -24.71 -45.32
N ARG A 8 -50.98 -23.94 -46.41
CA ARG A 8 -49.82 -23.23 -46.97
C ARG A 8 -49.32 -22.11 -46.05
N ILE A 9 -50.21 -21.37 -45.41
CA ILE A 9 -49.86 -20.34 -44.41
C ILE A 9 -49.21 -20.97 -43.19
N HIS A 10 -49.77 -22.08 -42.66
CA HIS A 10 -49.13 -22.82 -41.57
C HIS A 10 -47.75 -23.34 -41.97
N LEU A 11 -47.59 -23.93 -43.16
CA LEU A 11 -46.30 -24.42 -43.64
C LEU A 11 -45.25 -23.30 -43.75
N LEU A 12 -45.66 -22.12 -44.21
CA LEU A 12 -44.81 -20.92 -44.29
C LEU A 12 -44.43 -20.39 -42.91
N ILE A 13 -45.37 -20.29 -41.97
CA ILE A 13 -45.08 -19.87 -40.59
C ILE A 13 -44.14 -20.88 -39.91
N THR A 14 -44.40 -22.17 -40.07
CA THR A 14 -43.53 -23.23 -39.53
C THR A 14 -42.13 -23.18 -40.13
N ALA A 15 -41.99 -22.98 -41.45
CA ALA A 15 -40.69 -22.83 -42.11
C ALA A 15 -39.94 -21.56 -41.65
N VAL A 16 -40.63 -20.44 -41.49
CA VAL A 16 -40.06 -19.18 -40.98
C VAL A 16 -39.60 -19.32 -39.53
N VAL A 17 -40.37 -20.00 -38.67
CA VAL A 17 -39.98 -20.28 -37.28
C VAL A 17 -38.77 -21.22 -37.24
N ILE A 18 -38.75 -22.29 -38.05
CA ILE A 18 -37.62 -23.25 -38.09
C ILE A 18 -36.34 -22.60 -38.60
N PHE A 19 -36.40 -21.67 -39.55
CA PHE A 19 -35.20 -21.00 -40.09
C PHE A 19 -34.75 -19.78 -39.28
N LEU A 20 -35.68 -18.94 -38.79
CA LEU A 20 -35.31 -17.72 -38.07
C LEU A 20 -35.00 -17.97 -36.60
N VAL A 21 -35.66 -18.92 -35.93
CA VAL A 21 -35.43 -19.14 -34.49
C VAL A 21 -33.99 -19.60 -34.20
N PRO A 22 -33.36 -20.51 -34.97
CA PRO A 22 -31.95 -20.86 -34.75
C PRO A 22 -30.99 -19.72 -35.07
N ILE A 23 -31.30 -18.88 -36.06
CA ILE A 23 -30.48 -17.70 -36.41
C ILE A 23 -30.58 -16.63 -35.31
N ILE A 24 -31.78 -16.36 -34.83
CA ILE A 24 -32.04 -15.42 -33.73
C ILE A 24 -31.47 -15.98 -32.43
N ALA A 25 -31.61 -17.27 -32.14
CA ALA A 25 -31.04 -17.91 -30.97
C ALA A 25 -29.50 -17.97 -31.03
N GLY A 26 -28.92 -18.22 -32.21
CA GLY A 26 -27.48 -18.16 -32.43
C GLY A 26 -26.93 -16.75 -32.26
N TYR A 27 -27.63 -15.75 -32.81
CA TYR A 27 -27.31 -14.33 -32.61
C TYR A 27 -27.47 -13.90 -31.15
N LEU A 28 -28.52 -14.33 -30.45
CA LEU A 28 -28.71 -14.07 -29.02
C LEU A 28 -27.61 -14.76 -28.21
N MET A 29 -27.26 -16.01 -28.50
CA MET A 29 -26.18 -16.73 -27.82
C MET A 29 -24.80 -16.08 -28.04
N SER A 30 -24.53 -15.50 -29.22
CA SER A 30 -23.31 -14.71 -29.48
C SER A 30 -23.36 -13.32 -28.85
N VAL A 31 -24.54 -12.71 -28.71
CA VAL A 31 -24.74 -11.41 -28.05
C VAL A 31 -24.66 -11.54 -26.51
N PHE A 32 -24.99 -12.71 -25.97
CA PHE A 32 -24.94 -13.03 -24.54
C PHE A 32 -23.72 -13.87 -24.14
N SER A 33 -22.78 -14.15 -25.06
CA SER A 33 -21.54 -14.84 -24.72
C SER A 33 -20.79 -14.04 -23.66
N LYS A 34 -20.51 -14.67 -22.50
CA LYS A 34 -19.56 -14.15 -21.51
C LYS A 34 -18.27 -13.80 -22.27
N HIS A 35 -17.75 -12.58 -22.09
CA HIS A 35 -16.43 -12.25 -22.61
C HIS A 35 -15.44 -13.35 -22.24
N ASN A 36 -14.59 -13.73 -23.20
CA ASN A 36 -13.42 -14.49 -22.89
C ASN A 36 -12.56 -13.60 -21.97
N VAL A 37 -12.25 -14.11 -20.78
CA VAL A 37 -11.39 -13.41 -19.82
C VAL A 37 -10.05 -13.02 -20.48
N GLU A 38 -9.62 -13.78 -21.48
CA GLU A 38 -8.46 -13.48 -22.32
C GLU A 38 -8.58 -12.16 -23.10
N ASP A 39 -9.76 -11.80 -23.63
CA ASP A 39 -9.93 -10.53 -24.37
C ASP A 39 -9.82 -9.33 -23.42
N VAL A 40 -10.37 -9.47 -22.22
CA VAL A 40 -10.23 -8.47 -21.14
C VAL A 40 -8.77 -8.33 -20.76
N ARG A 41 -8.07 -9.46 -20.59
CA ARG A 41 -6.65 -9.50 -20.25
C ARG A 41 -5.81 -8.79 -21.30
N ALA A 42 -5.89 -9.19 -22.55
CA ALA A 42 -5.11 -8.64 -23.65
C ALA A 42 -5.34 -7.12 -23.80
N LYS A 43 -6.59 -6.67 -23.64
CA LYS A 43 -6.91 -5.23 -23.68
C LYS A 43 -6.26 -4.44 -22.56
N ILE A 44 -6.25 -4.98 -21.34
CA ILE A 44 -5.60 -4.34 -20.19
C ILE A 44 -4.08 -4.36 -20.38
N GLU A 45 -3.50 -5.49 -20.82
CA GLU A 45 -2.06 -5.61 -21.07
C GLU A 45 -1.57 -4.59 -22.12
N ASP A 46 -2.28 -4.47 -23.25
CA ASP A 46 -1.97 -3.48 -24.30
C ASP A 46 -2.04 -2.05 -23.76
N TYR A 47 -3.10 -1.71 -23.02
CA TYR A 47 -3.24 -0.40 -22.40
C TYR A 47 -2.07 -0.08 -21.44
N LEU A 48 -1.71 -1.03 -20.57
CA LEU A 48 -0.65 -0.82 -19.59
C LEU A 48 0.72 -0.72 -20.25
N TYR A 49 1.00 -1.54 -21.27
CA TYR A 49 2.23 -1.46 -22.04
C TYR A 49 2.36 -0.09 -22.73
N ASN A 50 1.30 0.37 -23.40
CA ASN A 50 1.31 1.68 -24.07
C ASN A 50 1.47 2.85 -23.09
N LYS A 51 0.98 2.72 -21.86
CA LYS A 51 1.04 3.78 -20.85
C LYS A 51 2.34 3.82 -20.06
N TYR A 52 2.88 2.66 -19.69
CA TYR A 52 4.02 2.53 -18.77
C TYR A 52 5.30 2.01 -19.44
N GLY A 53 5.22 1.49 -20.66
CA GLY A 53 6.38 0.96 -21.39
C GLY A 53 6.92 -0.37 -20.83
N GLU A 54 6.20 -1.03 -19.92
CA GLU A 54 6.58 -2.32 -19.35
C GLU A 54 5.43 -3.33 -19.43
N GLU A 55 5.77 -4.63 -19.36
CA GLU A 55 4.77 -5.70 -19.39
C GLU A 55 4.20 -5.97 -18.00
N PHE A 56 2.89 -6.26 -17.94
CA PHE A 56 2.18 -6.54 -16.71
C PHE A 56 1.68 -7.99 -16.66
N VAL A 57 1.60 -8.53 -15.46
CA VAL A 57 0.69 -9.64 -15.16
C VAL A 57 -0.69 -9.06 -14.90
N VAL A 58 -1.70 -9.58 -15.59
CA VAL A 58 -3.10 -9.25 -15.37
C VAL A 58 -3.84 -10.51 -14.95
N ASP A 59 -4.17 -10.59 -13.67
CA ASP A 59 -4.79 -11.79 -13.08
C ASP A 59 -5.98 -11.47 -12.19
N ARG A 60 -6.60 -12.53 -11.65
CA ARG A 60 -7.79 -12.44 -10.78
C ARG A 60 -8.90 -11.59 -11.37
N ILE A 61 -9.12 -11.70 -12.68
CA ILE A 61 -10.14 -10.94 -13.41
C ILE A 61 -11.51 -11.36 -12.89
N GLY A 62 -12.24 -10.39 -12.32
CA GLY A 62 -13.59 -10.56 -11.81
C GLY A 62 -14.55 -9.55 -12.41
N THR A 63 -15.86 -9.81 -12.29
CA THR A 63 -16.90 -8.84 -12.63
C THR A 63 -17.37 -8.12 -11.38
N ARG A 64 -17.48 -6.79 -11.46
CA ARG A 64 -18.01 -5.93 -10.41
C ARG A 64 -19.24 -5.18 -10.91
N THR A 65 -20.00 -4.63 -9.98
CA THR A 65 -21.12 -3.74 -10.27
C THR A 65 -21.10 -2.57 -9.30
N SER A 66 -21.07 -1.36 -9.82
CA SER A 66 -21.11 -0.12 -9.04
C SER A 66 -22.04 0.88 -9.74
N SER A 67 -22.92 1.52 -8.99
CA SER A 67 -23.90 2.49 -9.51
C SER A 67 -24.69 1.98 -10.74
N GLY A 68 -25.02 0.69 -10.76
CA GLY A 68 -25.74 0.03 -11.87
C GLY A 68 -24.89 -0.33 -13.09
N GLN A 69 -23.62 0.07 -13.13
CA GLN A 69 -22.68 -0.23 -14.21
C GLN A 69 -21.88 -1.50 -13.89
N LYS A 70 -21.72 -2.37 -14.88
CA LYS A 70 -20.89 -3.58 -14.77
C LYS A 70 -19.53 -3.33 -15.40
N TYR A 71 -18.48 -3.78 -14.76
CA TYR A 71 -17.12 -3.68 -15.28
C TYR A 71 -16.32 -4.93 -14.89
N TYR A 72 -15.27 -5.21 -15.67
CA TYR A 72 -14.24 -6.15 -15.27
C TYR A 72 -13.18 -5.43 -14.45
N GLU A 73 -12.68 -6.09 -13.42
CA GLU A 73 -11.60 -5.60 -12.57
C GLU A 73 -10.57 -6.71 -12.43
N ALA A 74 -9.31 -6.36 -12.65
CA ALA A 74 -8.17 -7.25 -12.58
C ALA A 74 -7.17 -6.72 -11.55
N ARG A 75 -6.46 -7.63 -10.91
CA ARG A 75 -5.22 -7.28 -10.21
C ARG A 75 -4.10 -7.21 -11.22
N ILE A 76 -3.27 -6.17 -11.09
CA ILE A 76 -2.14 -5.93 -11.98
C ILE A 76 -0.86 -5.69 -11.20
N TYR A 77 0.26 -6.12 -11.77
CA TYR A 77 1.62 -5.83 -11.30
C TYR A 77 2.63 -6.08 -12.42
N PRO A 78 3.78 -5.39 -12.43
CA PRO A 78 4.75 -5.52 -13.52
C PRO A 78 5.37 -6.93 -13.53
N LYS A 79 5.67 -7.48 -14.71
CA LYS A 79 6.33 -8.79 -14.80
C LYS A 79 7.74 -8.77 -14.22
N SER A 80 8.39 -7.60 -14.19
CA SER A 80 9.73 -7.38 -13.66
C SER A 80 9.91 -7.78 -12.18
N ILE A 81 8.83 -7.77 -11.38
CA ILE A 81 8.91 -8.16 -9.97
C ILE A 81 8.81 -9.68 -9.74
N ILE A 82 8.51 -10.48 -10.77
CA ILE A 82 8.45 -11.94 -10.64
C ILE A 82 9.83 -12.49 -10.27
N GLY A 83 9.89 -13.35 -9.26
CA GLY A 83 11.14 -13.92 -8.75
C GLY A 83 11.90 -13.02 -7.76
N THR A 84 11.40 -11.81 -7.50
CA THR A 84 11.91 -10.93 -6.43
C THR A 84 11.10 -11.08 -5.14
N ASN A 85 11.60 -10.52 -4.04
CA ASN A 85 10.85 -10.41 -2.77
C ASN A 85 9.57 -9.55 -2.87
N LYS A 86 9.44 -8.73 -3.92
CA LYS A 86 8.23 -7.94 -4.21
C LYS A 86 7.09 -8.83 -4.73
N ALA A 87 7.39 -10.01 -5.28
CA ALA A 87 6.37 -10.95 -5.72
C ALA A 87 5.54 -11.46 -4.54
N GLY A 88 4.22 -11.31 -4.62
CA GLY A 88 3.29 -11.72 -3.57
C GLY A 88 3.08 -10.67 -2.47
N ASP A 89 3.70 -9.50 -2.59
CA ASP A 89 3.47 -8.36 -1.71
C ASP A 89 2.48 -7.37 -2.35
N SER A 90 1.34 -7.18 -1.69
CA SER A 90 0.27 -6.32 -2.19
C SER A 90 0.64 -4.85 -2.27
N TYR A 91 1.74 -4.42 -1.62
CA TYR A 91 2.25 -3.05 -1.74
C TYR A 91 2.63 -2.69 -3.18
N TYR A 92 3.05 -3.67 -3.99
CA TYR A 92 3.44 -3.48 -5.39
C TYR A 92 2.31 -3.78 -6.39
N TYR A 93 1.09 -4.00 -5.90
CA TYR A 93 -0.04 -4.43 -6.71
C TYR A 93 -1.04 -3.28 -6.87
N ALA A 94 -1.66 -3.23 -8.05
CA ALA A 94 -2.70 -2.27 -8.38
C ALA A 94 -3.91 -2.98 -8.99
N SER A 95 -4.93 -2.20 -9.35
CA SER A 95 -6.10 -2.65 -10.08
C SER A 95 -6.16 -1.99 -11.46
N ALA A 96 -6.65 -2.73 -12.45
CA ALA A 96 -7.11 -2.18 -13.71
C ALA A 96 -8.54 -2.65 -13.98
N SER A 97 -9.32 -1.80 -14.63
CA SER A 97 -10.71 -2.08 -14.94
C SER A 97 -11.09 -1.65 -16.35
N THR A 98 -12.10 -2.31 -16.89
CA THR A 98 -12.71 -1.96 -18.17
C THR A 98 -14.21 -2.20 -18.13
N ASP A 99 -14.98 -1.25 -18.66
CA ASP A 99 -16.43 -1.32 -18.62
C ASP A 99 -16.97 -2.47 -19.47
N LYS A 100 -18.02 -3.11 -18.97
CA LYS A 100 -18.78 -4.11 -19.70
C LYS A 100 -19.98 -3.43 -20.36
N LEU A 101 -19.80 -3.04 -21.61
CA LEU A 101 -20.82 -2.35 -22.40
C LEU A 101 -21.80 -3.33 -23.05
N SER A 102 -22.90 -2.78 -23.58
CA SER A 102 -23.91 -3.54 -24.33
C SER A 102 -23.29 -4.30 -25.51
N PHE A 103 -23.91 -5.43 -25.87
CA PHE A 103 -23.50 -6.29 -26.98
C PHE A 103 -22.08 -6.87 -26.84
N GLY A 104 -21.60 -7.07 -25.61
CA GLY A 104 -20.29 -7.68 -25.37
C GLY A 104 -19.14 -6.80 -25.87
N ARG A 105 -19.26 -5.48 -25.77
CA ARG A 105 -18.17 -4.54 -26.05
C ARG A 105 -17.43 -4.19 -24.76
N LEU A 106 -16.11 -4.05 -24.84
CA LEU A 106 -15.29 -3.52 -23.74
C LEU A 106 -15.11 -2.01 -23.88
N GLY A 107 -15.33 -1.27 -22.80
CA GLY A 107 -15.12 0.18 -22.73
C GLY A 107 -13.65 0.57 -22.61
N GLY A 108 -13.38 1.81 -22.20
CA GLY A 108 -12.01 2.27 -21.91
C GLY A 108 -11.35 1.42 -20.81
N VAL A 109 -10.03 1.49 -20.72
CA VAL A 109 -9.28 0.90 -19.61
C VAL A 109 -8.83 2.02 -18.68
N GLY A 110 -9.04 1.83 -17.38
CA GLY A 110 -8.48 2.67 -16.33
C GLY A 110 -7.69 1.81 -15.35
N ASP A 111 -6.74 2.42 -14.65
CA ASP A 111 -5.88 1.72 -13.69
C ASP A 111 -5.59 2.54 -12.43
N SER A 112 -4.96 1.89 -11.47
CA SER A 112 -4.40 2.49 -10.25
C SER A 112 -2.89 2.27 -10.09
N TYR A 113 -2.19 1.79 -11.12
CA TYR A 113 -0.76 1.51 -11.06
C TYR A 113 0.09 2.77 -10.95
N SER A 114 -0.40 3.91 -11.45
CA SER A 114 0.29 5.19 -11.25
C SER A 114 0.52 5.53 -9.77
N TYR A 115 -0.27 5.02 -8.81
CA TYR A 115 0.03 5.19 -7.38
C TYR A 115 1.24 4.36 -6.96
N VAL A 116 1.26 3.09 -7.35
CA VAL A 116 2.39 2.18 -7.07
C VAL A 116 3.67 2.71 -7.71
N ASN A 117 3.61 3.17 -8.96
CA ASN A 117 4.75 3.76 -9.65
C ASN A 117 5.33 4.95 -8.90
N ARG A 118 4.50 5.93 -8.52
CA ARG A 118 4.98 7.10 -7.76
C ARG A 118 5.57 6.73 -6.41
N ASN A 119 5.00 5.73 -5.73
CA ASN A 119 5.54 5.26 -4.46
C ASN A 119 6.92 4.62 -4.65
N MET A 120 7.11 3.82 -5.71
CA MET A 120 8.41 3.23 -6.05
C MET A 120 9.44 4.30 -6.45
N ASP A 121 9.07 5.26 -7.29
CA ASP A 121 9.95 6.36 -7.71
C ASP A 121 10.44 7.18 -6.51
N MET A 122 9.52 7.53 -5.60
CA MET A 122 9.85 8.29 -4.40
C MET A 122 10.66 7.46 -3.39
N GLU A 123 10.40 6.16 -3.29
CA GLU A 123 11.21 5.24 -2.50
C GLU A 123 12.65 5.18 -3.03
N GLU A 124 12.84 4.99 -4.34
CA GLU A 124 14.16 4.95 -4.97
C GLU A 124 14.94 6.25 -4.74
N TYR A 125 14.24 7.40 -4.82
CA TYR A 125 14.82 8.71 -4.57
C TYR A 125 15.26 8.91 -3.10
N LEU A 126 14.44 8.50 -2.12
CA LEU A 126 14.70 8.75 -0.69
C LEU A 126 15.57 7.69 -0.03
N LEU A 127 15.56 6.44 -0.51
CA LEU A 127 16.23 5.32 0.15
C LEU A 127 17.74 5.53 0.38
N PRO A 128 18.52 6.15 -0.54
CA PRO A 128 19.93 6.42 -0.29
C PRO A 128 20.17 7.31 0.93
N GLU A 129 19.38 8.39 1.10
CA GLU A 129 19.52 9.26 2.27
C GLU A 129 18.99 8.58 3.54
N VAL A 130 17.90 7.81 3.45
CA VAL A 130 17.42 7.00 4.59
C VAL A 130 18.50 6.06 5.11
N LYS A 131 19.18 5.33 4.21
CA LYS A 131 20.27 4.43 4.60
C LYS A 131 21.49 5.17 5.15
N LYS A 132 21.80 6.33 4.58
CA LYS A 132 22.88 7.19 5.08
C LYS A 132 22.60 7.70 6.50
N THR A 133 21.35 8.06 6.80
CA THR A 133 20.98 8.58 8.12
C THR A 133 20.77 7.50 9.16
N PHE A 134 20.11 6.40 8.81
CA PHE A 134 19.63 5.40 9.77
C PHE A 134 20.34 4.04 9.68
N GLY A 135 21.29 3.88 8.75
CA GLY A 135 22.01 2.64 8.49
C GLY A 135 21.30 1.69 7.52
N GLU A 136 21.89 0.52 7.31
CA GLU A 136 21.43 -0.45 6.29
C GLU A 136 20.20 -1.27 6.72
N ARG A 137 19.97 -1.41 8.04
CA ARG A 137 18.89 -2.20 8.63
C ARG A 137 17.53 -1.49 8.60
N VAL A 138 17.17 -1.00 7.41
CA VAL A 138 15.98 -0.16 7.21
C VAL A 138 15.08 -0.68 6.09
N LEU A 139 13.77 -0.55 6.30
CA LEU A 139 12.75 -0.66 5.27
C LEU A 139 11.94 0.64 5.20
N LEU A 140 11.95 1.27 4.02
CA LEU A 140 11.17 2.47 3.74
C LEU A 140 9.83 2.08 3.11
N LYS A 141 8.72 2.61 3.62
CA LYS A 141 7.41 2.51 2.99
C LYS A 141 6.90 3.92 2.68
N VAL A 142 6.50 4.13 1.43
CA VAL A 142 6.07 5.42 0.91
C VAL A 142 4.62 5.36 0.44
N ASP A 143 3.84 6.42 0.70
CA ASP A 143 2.58 6.69 0.00
C ASP A 143 2.55 8.14 -0.52
N VAL A 144 2.37 8.30 -1.83
CA VAL A 144 2.36 9.56 -2.56
C VAL A 144 0.99 9.79 -3.20
N LYS A 145 0.28 10.79 -2.71
CA LYS A 145 -0.97 11.27 -3.32
C LYS A 145 -0.74 12.60 -4.01
N HIS A 146 -1.13 12.67 -5.29
CA HIS A 146 -1.26 13.93 -6.01
C HIS A 146 -2.68 14.42 -5.83
N GLU A 147 -2.85 15.62 -5.31
CA GLU A 147 -4.16 16.24 -5.17
C GLU A 147 -4.22 17.54 -5.96
N VAL A 148 -5.39 17.80 -6.55
CA VAL A 148 -5.66 18.99 -7.34
C VAL A 148 -6.94 19.69 -6.89
N THR A 149 -6.99 21.00 -7.02
CA THR A 149 -8.18 21.79 -6.73
C THR A 149 -8.43 22.83 -7.83
N THR A 150 -9.63 23.39 -7.88
CA THR A 150 -9.96 24.51 -8.79
C THR A 150 -10.02 25.84 -8.05
N ASP A 151 -10.52 25.85 -6.82
CA ASP A 151 -10.74 27.06 -6.03
C ASP A 151 -10.32 26.91 -4.56
N GLY A 152 -9.69 25.79 -4.20
CA GLY A 152 -9.26 25.48 -2.82
C GLY A 152 -10.36 24.92 -1.92
N SER A 153 -11.62 24.84 -2.38
CA SER A 153 -12.73 24.36 -1.55
C SER A 153 -12.74 22.83 -1.39
N TRP A 154 -12.25 22.11 -2.40
CA TRP A 154 -12.17 20.65 -2.41
C TRP A 154 -10.94 20.19 -3.20
N TRP A 155 -10.25 19.19 -2.66
CA TRP A 155 -9.06 18.60 -3.27
C TRP A 155 -9.38 17.20 -3.79
N ALA A 156 -9.27 17.03 -5.10
CA ALA A 156 -9.47 15.77 -5.80
C ALA A 156 -8.17 14.98 -5.83
N GLY A 157 -8.20 13.71 -5.43
CA GLY A 157 -7.10 12.79 -5.71
C GLY A 157 -6.93 12.59 -7.21
N TYR A 158 -5.85 13.11 -7.78
CA TYR A 158 -5.51 12.96 -9.20
C TYR A 158 -4.42 11.91 -9.40
N LYS A 159 -4.46 11.24 -10.55
CA LYS A 159 -3.51 10.19 -10.91
C LYS A 159 -2.56 10.69 -11.99
N SER A 160 -1.62 11.57 -11.63
CA SER A 160 -0.47 11.83 -12.52
C SER A 160 0.23 10.51 -12.81
N ALA A 161 0.64 10.29 -14.07
CA ALA A 161 1.09 8.97 -14.50
C ALA A 161 2.41 8.56 -13.83
N SER A 162 3.26 9.54 -13.50
CA SER A 162 4.57 9.36 -12.85
C SER A 162 4.83 10.43 -11.77
N LEU A 163 5.90 10.24 -11.00
CA LEU A 163 6.35 11.22 -10.00
C LEU A 163 6.79 12.53 -10.65
N GLU A 164 7.54 12.44 -11.76
CA GLU A 164 7.99 13.58 -12.56
C GLU A 164 6.83 14.44 -13.07
N GLN A 165 5.77 13.81 -13.60
CA GLN A 165 4.60 14.56 -14.08
C GLN A 165 3.89 15.30 -12.95
N MET A 166 3.79 14.68 -11.77
CA MET A 166 3.23 15.33 -10.58
C MET A 166 4.09 16.51 -10.15
N ASP A 167 5.40 16.32 -10.04
CA ASP A 167 6.36 17.35 -9.65
C ASP A 167 6.31 18.56 -10.58
N ASN A 168 6.30 18.34 -11.90
CA ASN A 168 6.15 19.40 -12.88
C ASN A 168 4.84 20.17 -12.73
N LYS A 169 3.72 19.50 -12.43
CA LYS A 169 2.44 20.18 -12.19
C LYS A 169 2.45 21.03 -10.92
N ILE A 170 3.02 20.51 -9.84
CA ILE A 170 3.14 21.23 -8.57
C ILE A 170 4.05 22.45 -8.73
N LYS A 171 5.17 22.32 -9.44
CA LYS A 171 6.08 23.45 -9.71
C LYS A 171 5.44 24.54 -10.56
N ASN A 172 4.64 24.16 -11.55
CA ASN A 172 3.99 25.11 -12.46
C ASN A 172 2.74 25.77 -11.86
N ASP A 173 2.03 25.08 -10.96
CA ASP A 173 0.79 25.57 -10.37
C ASP A 173 0.58 25.05 -8.92
N PRO A 174 1.39 25.55 -7.95
CA PRO A 174 1.42 25.06 -6.57
C PRO A 174 0.18 25.42 -5.74
N GLU A 175 -0.64 26.37 -6.20
CA GLU A 175 -1.89 26.75 -5.53
C GLU A 175 -3.00 25.75 -5.81
N HIS A 176 -2.97 25.10 -6.97
CA HIS A 176 -3.99 24.14 -7.40
C HIS A 176 -3.50 22.69 -7.42
N ASN A 177 -2.22 22.44 -7.12
CA ASN A 177 -1.62 21.11 -7.10
C ASN A 177 -0.77 20.94 -5.85
N ARG A 178 -0.96 19.82 -5.15
CA ARG A 178 -0.13 19.46 -3.99
C ARG A 178 0.20 17.97 -3.95
N MET A 179 1.30 17.67 -3.26
CA MET A 179 1.71 16.30 -2.92
C MET A 179 1.44 16.10 -1.43
N LEU A 180 0.67 15.06 -1.09
CA LEU A 180 0.62 14.53 0.27
C LEU A 180 1.57 13.35 0.32
N LEU A 181 2.48 13.40 1.28
CA LEU A 181 3.55 12.42 1.43
C LEU A 181 3.44 11.73 2.80
N GLU A 182 3.31 10.41 2.79
CA GLU A 182 3.49 9.59 3.99
C GLU A 182 4.75 8.76 3.86
N LEU A 183 5.65 8.91 4.83
CA LEU A 183 6.89 8.15 4.94
C LEU A 183 6.88 7.35 6.23
N TYR A 184 7.06 6.03 6.12
CA TYR A 184 7.26 5.18 7.28
C TYR A 184 8.59 4.46 7.15
N ILE A 185 9.53 4.81 8.03
CA ILE A 185 10.88 4.25 8.09
C ILE A 185 10.90 3.23 9.23
N TYR A 186 11.07 1.96 8.88
CA TYR A 186 11.18 0.86 9.84
C TYR A 186 12.64 0.53 10.01
N ILE A 187 13.17 0.75 11.22
CA ILE A 187 14.57 0.53 11.59
C ILE A 187 14.60 -0.73 12.45
N PHE A 188 15.32 -1.76 12.00
CA PHE A 188 15.45 -3.05 12.70
C PHE A 188 16.70 -3.05 13.56
N ASP A 189 16.74 -2.11 14.49
CA ASP A 189 17.84 -1.90 15.41
C ASP A 189 17.28 -1.48 16.77
N ARG A 190 17.82 -2.07 17.84
CA ARG A 190 17.30 -1.86 19.19
C ARG A 190 18.05 -0.71 19.84
N ILE A 191 17.30 0.22 20.43
CA ILE A 191 17.87 1.29 21.24
C ILE A 191 18.18 0.74 22.64
N ASP A 192 19.45 0.60 22.98
CA ASP A 192 19.89 -0.08 24.20
C ASP A 192 19.95 0.85 25.42
N ASN A 193 20.19 2.14 25.21
CA ASN A 193 20.45 3.07 26.30
C ASN A 193 20.01 4.51 25.98
N LYS A 194 20.08 5.37 27.00
CA LYS A 194 19.65 6.77 26.89
C LYS A 194 20.52 7.59 25.93
N THR A 195 21.82 7.32 25.84
CA THR A 195 22.72 8.03 24.92
C THR A 195 22.33 7.72 23.49
N GLU A 196 22.17 6.43 23.16
CA GLU A 196 21.73 6.02 21.82
C GLU A 196 20.35 6.59 21.50
N LYS A 197 19.42 6.62 22.46
CA LYS A 197 18.11 7.24 22.28
C LYS A 197 18.23 8.71 21.84
N GLU A 198 19.16 9.47 22.40
CA GLU A 198 19.38 10.87 22.01
C GLU A 198 20.09 11.00 20.66
N GLU A 199 21.02 10.10 20.33
CA GLU A 199 21.62 10.00 18.99
C GLU A 199 20.55 9.73 17.91
N ARG A 200 19.63 8.79 18.16
CA ARG A 200 18.49 8.52 17.27
C ARG A 200 17.59 9.74 17.09
N ARG A 201 17.35 10.53 18.15
CA ARG A 201 16.58 11.78 18.04
C ARG A 201 17.27 12.79 17.13
N GLN A 202 18.60 12.87 17.20
CA GLN A 202 19.40 13.75 16.35
C GLN A 202 19.35 13.30 14.88
N GLU A 203 19.51 12.00 14.60
CA GLU A 203 19.36 11.44 13.24
C GLU A 203 18.00 11.79 12.62
N ILE A 204 16.91 11.62 13.39
CA ILE A 204 15.55 11.95 12.94
C ILE A 204 15.43 13.46 12.67
N PHE A 205 15.97 14.30 13.56
CA PHE A 205 15.95 15.75 13.39
C PHE A 205 16.65 16.17 12.10
N GLU A 206 17.82 15.61 11.82
CA GLU A 206 18.60 15.88 10.61
C GLU A 206 17.86 15.42 9.35
N TYR A 207 17.23 14.25 9.39
CA TYR A 207 16.41 13.77 8.28
C TYR A 207 15.20 14.68 8.01
N VAL A 208 14.54 15.19 9.06
CA VAL A 208 13.47 16.18 8.91
C VAL A 208 13.99 17.47 8.26
N GLN A 209 15.19 17.95 8.63
CA GLN A 209 15.78 19.12 7.96
C GLN A 209 16.12 18.85 6.50
N TYR A 210 16.58 17.64 6.17
CA TYR A 210 16.76 17.21 4.79
C TYR A 210 15.44 17.26 4.01
N LEU A 211 14.36 16.69 4.53
CA LEU A 211 13.05 16.71 3.86
C LEU A 211 12.51 18.14 3.67
N LYS A 212 12.77 19.05 4.60
CA LYS A 212 12.45 20.48 4.43
C LYS A 212 13.24 21.11 3.28
N LYS A 213 14.55 20.83 3.21
CA LYS A 213 15.43 21.34 2.14
C LYS A 213 14.99 20.84 0.76
N GLU A 214 14.54 19.59 0.67
CA GLU A 214 13.99 19.00 -0.58
C GLU A 214 12.56 19.46 -0.88
N GLY A 215 11.94 20.30 -0.03
CA GLY A 215 10.58 20.80 -0.23
C GLY A 215 9.48 19.75 0.03
N LEU A 216 9.83 18.60 0.63
CA LEU A 216 8.91 17.48 0.89
C LEU A 216 8.13 17.61 2.20
N PHE A 217 8.41 18.62 3.01
CA PHE A 217 7.84 18.75 4.35
C PHE A 217 6.43 19.35 4.38
N LYS A 218 5.97 20.10 3.36
CA LYS A 218 4.75 20.93 3.46
C LYS A 218 3.49 20.14 3.88
N TYR A 219 3.29 18.95 3.30
CA TYR A 219 2.21 18.02 3.62
C TYR A 219 2.80 16.63 3.90
N LEU A 220 3.64 16.55 4.94
CA LEU A 220 4.34 15.34 5.34
C LEU A 220 3.71 14.72 6.59
N GLU A 221 3.52 13.40 6.54
CA GLU A 221 3.46 12.52 7.70
C GLU A 221 4.70 11.61 7.66
N LEU A 222 5.52 11.66 8.71
CA LEU A 222 6.70 10.81 8.86
C LEU A 222 6.60 10.00 10.15
N GLY A 223 6.62 8.68 10.03
CA GLY A 223 6.80 7.75 11.14
C GLY A 223 8.19 7.11 11.08
N VAL A 224 9.01 7.34 12.11
CA VAL A 224 10.27 6.62 12.30
C VAL A 224 10.06 5.58 13.40
N ILE A 225 10.13 4.31 13.03
CA ILE A 225 9.65 3.18 13.80
C ILE A 225 10.81 2.25 14.10
N PHE A 226 11.19 2.15 15.37
CA PHE A 226 12.23 1.23 15.83
C PHE A 226 11.59 -0.11 16.18
N ILE A 227 11.87 -1.11 15.35
CA ILE A 227 11.42 -2.48 15.51
C ILE A 227 12.55 -3.28 16.14
N ASP A 228 12.23 -4.08 17.14
CA ASP A 228 13.19 -4.99 17.76
C ASP A 228 13.77 -5.98 16.73
N GLU A 229 15.09 -6.03 16.60
CA GLU A 229 15.78 -6.90 15.64
C GLU A 229 15.45 -8.39 15.83
N ARG A 230 14.98 -8.81 17.01
CA ARG A 230 14.57 -10.20 17.29
C ARG A 230 13.42 -10.69 16.40
N VAL A 231 12.69 -9.79 15.73
CA VAL A 231 11.73 -10.20 14.67
C VAL A 231 12.40 -10.85 13.46
N LEU A 232 13.71 -10.65 13.30
CA LEU A 232 14.50 -11.17 12.18
C LEU A 232 15.05 -12.57 12.46
N ALA A 233 14.92 -13.07 13.69
CA ALA A 233 15.40 -14.39 14.07
C ALA A 233 14.59 -15.51 13.39
N PRO A 234 15.25 -16.61 12.97
CA PRO A 234 14.60 -17.73 12.30
C PRO A 234 13.34 -18.26 12.99
N SER A 235 13.34 -18.37 14.32
CA SER A 235 12.19 -18.91 15.08
C SER A 235 11.12 -17.89 15.44
N TYR A 236 11.24 -16.62 14.99
CA TYR A 236 10.28 -15.57 15.33
C TYR A 236 8.85 -15.94 14.90
N ARG A 237 8.68 -16.61 13.76
CA ARG A 237 7.34 -16.96 13.25
C ARG A 237 6.61 -17.96 14.14
N GLU A 238 7.33 -18.89 14.76
CA GLU A 238 6.79 -19.83 15.72
C GLU A 238 6.31 -19.10 16.97
N PHE A 239 7.13 -18.16 17.48
CA PHE A 239 6.75 -17.33 18.63
C PHE A 239 5.60 -16.38 18.33
N ASP A 240 5.54 -15.78 17.14
CA ASP A 240 4.42 -14.93 16.72
C ASP A 240 3.10 -15.71 16.74
N ARG A 241 3.11 -16.97 16.30
CA ARG A 241 1.94 -17.86 16.41
C ARG A 241 1.59 -18.19 17.85
N GLU A 242 2.58 -18.49 18.69
CA GLU A 242 2.34 -18.77 20.10
C GLU A 242 1.78 -17.54 20.83
N ILE A 243 2.30 -16.35 20.52
CA ILE A 243 1.74 -15.08 20.96
C ILE A 243 0.30 -14.98 20.52
N PHE A 244 -0.01 -15.21 19.24
CA PHE A 244 -1.39 -15.13 18.76
C PHE A 244 -2.34 -16.08 19.51
N LEU A 245 -1.89 -17.30 19.81
CA LEU A 245 -2.71 -18.34 20.46
C LEU A 245 -2.77 -18.24 21.99
N SER A 246 -1.88 -17.47 22.62
CA SER A 246 -1.84 -17.36 24.09
C SER A 246 -3.00 -16.54 24.65
N ASP A 247 -3.46 -16.94 25.85
CA ASP A 247 -4.36 -16.11 26.65
C ASP A 247 -3.61 -14.87 27.16
N LYS A 248 -4.12 -13.67 26.82
CA LYS A 248 -3.49 -12.42 27.23
C LYS A 248 -3.78 -12.12 28.69
N VAL A 249 -2.79 -11.61 29.39
CA VAL A 249 -2.88 -11.19 30.79
C VAL A 249 -2.91 -9.68 30.88
N ALA A 250 -3.71 -9.16 31.82
CA ALA A 250 -3.74 -7.73 32.09
C ALA A 250 -2.48 -7.31 32.85
N GLU A 251 -1.77 -6.31 32.34
CA GLU A 251 -0.60 -5.71 32.96
C GLU A 251 -0.77 -4.18 33.04
N VAL A 252 -0.09 -3.55 33.99
CA VAL A 252 -0.04 -2.09 34.11
C VAL A 252 1.35 -1.63 33.71
N VAL A 253 1.43 -0.90 32.60
CA VAL A 253 2.67 -0.34 32.06
C VAL A 253 2.54 1.18 32.09
N GLU A 254 3.38 1.85 32.88
CA GLU A 254 3.36 3.32 33.05
C GLU A 254 1.98 3.89 33.42
N GLY A 255 1.20 3.13 34.21
CA GLY A 255 -0.14 3.52 34.66
C GLY A 255 -1.26 3.10 33.70
N GLU A 256 -0.93 2.64 32.49
CA GLU A 256 -1.89 2.17 31.50
C GLU A 256 -2.14 0.67 31.59
N ARG A 257 -3.41 0.27 31.53
CA ARG A 257 -3.80 -1.14 31.54
C ARG A 257 -3.72 -1.72 30.13
N VAL A 258 -2.81 -2.67 29.92
CA VAL A 258 -2.59 -3.36 28.65
C VAL A 258 -2.81 -4.86 28.76
N TYR A 259 -3.01 -5.54 27.63
CA TYR A 259 -3.19 -6.98 27.56
C TYR A 259 -2.05 -7.62 26.77
N LEU A 260 -1.12 -8.26 27.48
CA LEU A 260 0.12 -8.80 26.93
C LEU A 260 0.15 -10.33 26.98
N PRO A 261 1.00 -10.97 26.15
CA PRO A 261 1.31 -12.39 26.32
C PRO A 261 1.88 -12.66 27.73
N PRO A 262 1.69 -13.87 28.28
CA PRO A 262 2.20 -14.24 29.59
C PRO A 262 3.70 -13.94 29.75
N ILE A 263 4.11 -13.48 30.94
CA ILE A 263 5.48 -13.06 31.21
C ILE A 263 6.50 -14.19 30.94
N GLU A 264 6.14 -15.45 31.21
CA GLU A 264 6.98 -16.61 30.95
C GLU A 264 7.25 -16.79 29.44
N LEU A 265 6.21 -16.62 28.61
CA LEU A 265 6.34 -16.66 27.15
C LEU A 265 7.24 -15.53 26.66
N ARG A 266 7.02 -14.30 27.14
CA ARG A 266 7.81 -13.12 26.75
C ARG A 266 9.29 -13.29 27.13
N ARG A 267 9.59 -13.81 28.31
CA ARG A 267 10.97 -14.11 28.76
C ARG A 267 11.63 -15.18 27.89
N ARG A 268 10.90 -16.27 27.60
CA ARG A 268 11.41 -17.37 26.77
C ARG A 268 11.73 -16.87 25.36
N MET A 269 10.77 -16.19 24.72
CA MET A 269 10.92 -15.60 23.40
C MET A 269 12.10 -14.64 23.34
N SER A 270 12.19 -13.70 24.28
CA SER A 270 13.25 -12.69 24.31
C SER A 270 14.64 -13.31 24.37
N LYS A 271 14.79 -14.36 25.18
CA LYS A 271 16.05 -15.09 25.36
C LYS A 271 16.41 -15.97 24.17
N GLU A 272 15.45 -16.69 23.61
CA GLU A 272 15.70 -17.61 22.49
C GLU A 272 15.99 -16.85 21.20
N LEU A 273 15.20 -15.82 20.88
CA LEU A 273 15.42 -15.01 19.68
C LEU A 273 16.71 -14.21 19.76
N GLN A 274 17.07 -13.63 20.92
CA GLN A 274 18.34 -12.92 21.05
C GLN A 274 19.53 -13.84 20.76
N LYS A 275 19.52 -15.08 21.28
CA LYS A 275 20.57 -16.06 21.01
C LYS A 275 20.70 -16.44 19.54
N GLU A 276 19.61 -16.35 18.78
CA GLU A 276 19.63 -16.57 17.33
C GLU A 276 20.25 -15.36 16.62
N ILE A 277 19.80 -14.15 16.94
CA ILE A 277 20.35 -12.90 16.41
C ILE A 277 21.86 -12.80 16.66
N ASP A 278 22.31 -13.07 17.89
CA ASP A 278 23.73 -12.99 18.28
C ASP A 278 24.64 -13.92 17.45
N LYS A 279 24.08 -14.95 16.80
CA LYS A 279 24.80 -15.92 15.96
C LYS A 279 24.70 -15.61 14.47
N MET A 280 23.81 -14.69 14.07
CA MET A 280 23.61 -14.34 12.68
C MET A 280 24.67 -13.34 12.23
N SER A 281 25.16 -13.50 11.00
CA SER A 281 25.94 -12.45 10.35
C SER A 281 25.04 -11.28 9.92
N GLU A 282 25.65 -10.11 9.69
CA GLU A 282 24.94 -8.95 9.16
C GLU A 282 24.20 -9.28 7.86
N GLU A 283 24.84 -10.06 6.97
CA GLU A 283 24.23 -10.51 5.72
C GLU A 283 22.97 -11.37 5.97
N GLN A 284 22.99 -12.24 6.98
CA GLN A 284 21.82 -13.05 7.34
C GLN A 284 20.69 -12.19 7.92
N ILE A 285 21.02 -11.18 8.73
CA ILE A 285 20.06 -10.23 9.30
C ILE A 285 19.39 -9.41 8.19
N LEU A 286 20.18 -8.82 7.29
CA LEU A 286 19.67 -8.06 6.14
C LEU A 286 18.81 -8.93 5.22
N ASN A 287 19.26 -10.16 4.93
CA ASN A 287 18.47 -11.10 4.14
C ASN A 287 17.13 -11.48 4.80
N SER A 288 17.10 -11.60 6.14
CA SER A 288 15.86 -11.84 6.89
C SER A 288 14.93 -10.63 6.79
N MET A 289 15.48 -9.43 6.98
CA MET A 289 14.75 -8.17 6.88
C MET A 289 14.14 -7.98 5.48
N TYR A 290 14.89 -8.21 4.41
CA TYR A 290 14.40 -8.05 3.04
C TYR A 290 13.32 -9.08 2.64
N ARG A 291 13.10 -10.15 3.43
CA ARG A 291 11.97 -11.07 3.23
C ARG A 291 10.65 -10.55 3.80
N ILE A 292 10.69 -9.52 4.65
CA ILE A 292 9.49 -8.90 5.21
C ILE A 292 8.73 -8.18 4.09
N ARG A 293 7.45 -8.51 3.95
CA ARG A 293 6.55 -7.84 3.01
C ARG A 293 6.21 -6.45 3.52
N LYS A 294 6.37 -5.43 2.69
CA LYS A 294 6.01 -4.04 3.00
C LYS A 294 4.53 -3.87 3.29
N GLY A 295 3.68 -4.64 2.61
CA GLY A 295 2.24 -4.69 2.89
C GLY A 295 1.93 -5.07 4.34
N GLY A 296 2.77 -5.88 4.98
CA GLY A 296 2.59 -6.39 6.36
C GLY A 296 3.41 -5.68 7.44
N LEU A 297 4.19 -4.64 7.11
CA LEU A 297 5.04 -3.96 8.09
C LEU A 297 4.26 -3.39 9.29
N LYS A 298 3.06 -2.84 9.04
CA LYS A 298 2.19 -2.30 10.10
C LYS A 298 1.79 -3.38 11.12
N ASP A 299 1.65 -4.62 10.68
CA ASP A 299 1.24 -5.73 11.55
C ASP A 299 2.37 -6.12 12.52
N LEU A 300 3.64 -5.87 12.16
CA LEU A 300 4.79 -6.11 13.04
C LEU A 300 4.85 -5.15 14.23
N ASN A 301 4.27 -3.95 14.12
CA ASN A 301 4.44 -2.90 15.14
C ASN A 301 3.89 -3.30 16.51
N LYS A 302 2.73 -3.99 16.55
CA LYS A 302 1.90 -4.12 17.75
C LYS A 302 2.68 -4.54 18.99
N TYR A 303 3.54 -5.56 18.86
CA TYR A 303 4.30 -6.12 19.97
C TYR A 303 5.81 -5.86 19.86
N ASN A 304 6.31 -5.49 18.67
CA ASN A 304 7.73 -5.41 18.39
C ASN A 304 8.29 -3.99 18.28
N MET A 305 7.42 -2.98 18.25
CA MET A 305 7.84 -1.58 18.19
C MET A 305 8.36 -1.14 19.56
N GLN A 306 9.66 -0.89 19.64
CA GLN A 306 10.33 -0.44 20.86
C GLN A 306 10.13 1.07 21.06
N TYR A 307 10.30 1.85 19.99
CA TYR A 307 10.10 3.29 19.98
C TYR A 307 9.49 3.75 18.66
N ILE A 308 8.80 4.88 18.70
CA ILE A 308 8.32 5.58 17.52
C ILE A 308 8.51 7.09 17.68
N ALA A 309 8.90 7.75 16.59
CA ALA A 309 8.74 9.19 16.43
C ALA A 309 7.72 9.44 15.32
N LEU A 310 6.73 10.27 15.63
CA LEU A 310 5.77 10.77 14.65
C LEU A 310 6.03 12.25 14.41
N VAL A 311 6.18 12.61 13.14
CA VAL A 311 6.43 13.97 12.69
C VAL A 311 5.35 14.33 11.68
N TYR A 312 4.53 15.32 12.03
CA TYR A 312 3.46 15.81 11.17
C TYR A 312 3.71 17.26 10.80
N SER A 313 3.70 17.57 9.52
CA SER A 313 3.65 18.97 9.10
C SER A 313 2.30 19.58 9.44
N LEU A 314 2.26 20.90 9.64
CA LEU A 314 1.01 21.61 9.85
C LEU A 314 0.02 21.36 8.71
N GLY A 315 0.48 21.41 7.46
CA GLY A 315 -0.37 21.14 6.31
C GLY A 315 -0.96 19.73 6.31
N MET A 316 -0.22 18.71 6.76
CA MET A 316 -0.75 17.36 6.88
C MET A 316 -1.78 17.24 8.00
N LEU A 317 -1.52 17.88 9.14
CA LEU A 317 -2.44 17.93 10.25
C LEU A 317 -3.76 18.57 9.84
N GLU A 318 -3.72 19.73 9.20
CA GLU A 318 -4.92 20.45 8.75
C GLU A 318 -5.74 19.62 7.77
N GLU A 319 -5.07 18.83 6.93
CA GLU A 319 -5.73 18.01 5.93
C GLU A 319 -6.42 16.78 6.53
N ARG A 320 -5.74 16.05 7.42
CA ARG A 320 -6.20 14.72 7.87
C ARG A 320 -6.68 14.65 9.30
N TYR A 321 -6.26 15.60 10.13
CA TYR A 321 -6.40 15.55 11.57
C TYR A 321 -6.94 16.87 12.13
N SER A 322 -7.61 17.69 11.30
CA SER A 322 -8.10 19.03 11.66
C SER A 322 -8.96 19.07 12.93
N SER A 323 -9.72 18.00 13.20
CA SER A 323 -10.55 17.87 14.41
C SER A 323 -9.76 17.65 15.70
N SER A 324 -8.47 17.35 15.60
CA SER A 324 -7.61 16.91 16.71
C SER A 324 -6.35 17.78 16.89
N ILE A 325 -6.17 18.80 16.06
CA ILE A 325 -5.05 19.75 16.16
C ILE A 325 -5.14 20.57 17.45
N THR A 326 -4.03 20.62 18.17
CA THR A 326 -3.84 21.52 19.30
C THR A 326 -3.10 22.80 18.91
N GLU A 327 -3.12 23.81 19.78
CA GLU A 327 -2.32 25.03 19.59
C GLU A 327 -0.80 24.79 19.69
N GLU A 328 -0.39 23.69 20.32
CA GLU A 328 1.01 23.27 20.36
C GLU A 328 1.43 22.70 19.01
N ASP A 329 0.60 21.86 18.40
CA ASP A 329 0.84 21.29 17.07
C ASP A 329 1.02 22.38 16.00
N LYS A 330 0.19 23.43 16.05
CA LYS A 330 0.30 24.57 15.13
C LYS A 330 1.63 25.31 15.20
N LYS A 331 2.30 25.25 16.35
CA LYS A 331 3.60 25.90 16.61
C LYS A 331 4.77 24.94 16.41
N ASN A 332 4.51 23.65 16.22
CA ASN A 332 5.54 22.65 16.06
C ASN A 332 6.00 22.59 14.59
N HIS A 333 6.98 23.41 14.27
CA HIS A 333 7.61 23.42 12.95
C HIS A 333 8.83 22.49 12.85
N TYR A 334 9.16 21.75 13.92
CA TYR A 334 10.33 20.85 13.97
C TYR A 334 11.65 21.55 13.58
N ASP A 335 11.83 22.80 14.01
CA ASP A 335 13.07 23.57 13.84
C ASP A 335 14.05 23.36 15.01
N SER A 336 13.65 22.57 16.01
CA SER A 336 14.46 22.27 17.19
C SER A 336 14.41 20.78 17.53
N LEU A 337 15.54 20.22 17.94
CA LEU A 337 15.66 18.83 18.38
C LEU A 337 14.65 18.46 19.48
N LYS A 338 14.28 19.41 20.35
CA LYS A 338 13.28 19.21 21.41
C LYS A 338 11.92 18.77 20.88
N ASN A 339 11.60 19.09 19.63
CA ASN A 339 10.35 18.74 18.97
C ASN A 339 10.34 17.30 18.41
N ILE A 340 11.49 16.62 18.38
CA ILE A 340 11.55 15.19 18.07
C ILE A 340 11.33 14.42 19.36
N ILE A 341 10.26 13.65 19.43
CA ILE A 341 9.89 12.84 20.60
C ILE A 341 9.92 11.37 20.19
N LEU A 342 10.66 10.56 20.97
CA LEU A 342 10.65 9.11 20.86
C LEU A 342 9.75 8.53 21.96
N GLU A 343 8.56 8.13 21.55
CA GLU A 343 7.54 7.51 22.38
C GLU A 343 7.77 6.02 22.49
N LYS A 344 7.48 5.45 23.67
CA LYS A 344 7.59 4.02 23.93
C LYS A 344 6.18 3.39 23.91
N PRO A 345 5.90 2.43 23.03
CA PRO A 345 4.61 1.77 23.01
C PRO A 345 4.41 0.90 24.25
N TYR A 346 3.23 0.97 24.87
CA TYR A 346 2.89 0.15 26.04
C TYR A 346 2.85 -1.35 25.76
N ASN A 347 2.67 -1.73 24.49
CA ASN A 347 2.51 -3.12 24.08
C ASN A 347 3.83 -3.83 23.73
N TYR A 348 4.98 -3.15 23.84
CA TYR A 348 6.28 -3.77 23.57
C TYR A 348 6.53 -4.97 24.49
N ILE A 349 6.74 -6.16 23.92
CA ILE A 349 6.70 -7.41 24.70
C ILE A 349 8.05 -7.91 25.18
N TYR A 350 9.14 -7.46 24.57
CA TYR A 350 10.44 -8.03 24.86
C TYR A 350 10.99 -7.59 26.22
N ILE A 351 11.77 -8.48 26.82
CA ILE A 351 12.37 -8.32 28.15
C ILE A 351 13.88 -8.40 27.99
N ASN A 352 14.58 -7.50 28.66
CA ASN A 352 16.05 -7.47 28.70
C ASN A 352 16.60 -8.44 29.76
#